data_AF-A0A2T8KXZ1-F1
#
_entry.id   AF-A0A2T8KXZ1-F1
#
_cell.length_a   1.000
_cell.length_b   1.000
_cell.length_c   1.000
_cell.angle_alpha   90.00
_cell.angle_beta   90.00
_cell.angle_gamma   90.00
#
_symmetry.space_group_name_H-M   'P 1'
#
loop_
_entity.id
_entity.type
_entity.pdbx_description
1 polymer ?
#
loop_
_entity_poly.entity_id
_entity_poly.type
_entity_poly.pdbx_seq_one_letter_code
_entity_poly.pdbx_strand_id
1 'polypeptide(L)'
;MYNDVDMVWLADPFPYLVGDHDVYFMDDMTPVKPLDHSHELPPPGKKGRTYICSCMIFLRPTEGAKLLLRKWIEELKEQPWSKQRKSNDQPAFNWALNKTAGQVDVYLLPQSAFPTGGLYFKNKTWVKDTKVKHVIVHNNYITGFEKKIKRFRDHGLWLVDEHSHESPLGRI
;
A
#
# COMPACT_ATOMS: atom_id res chain seq x y z
N MET A 1 -0.97 -11.06 -6.51
CA MET A 1 -1.24 -9.73 -5.92
C MET A 1 -1.68 -9.94 -4.49
N TYR A 2 -1.17 -9.14 -3.56
CA TYR A 2 -1.54 -9.13 -2.15
C TYR A 2 -2.19 -7.78 -1.82
N ASN A 3 -3.24 -7.76 -1.01
CA ASN A 3 -3.80 -6.51 -0.48
C ASN A 3 -4.41 -6.67 0.93
N ASP A 4 -4.47 -5.56 1.66
CA ASP A 4 -5.15 -5.45 2.95
C ASP A 4 -6.67 -5.44 2.78
N VAL A 5 -7.38 -5.86 3.83
CA VAL A 5 -8.85 -6.00 3.86
C VAL A 5 -9.58 -4.66 3.91
N ASP A 6 -8.90 -3.58 4.29
CA ASP A 6 -9.48 -2.24 4.38
C ASP A 6 -9.03 -1.33 3.23
N MET A 7 -9.04 -1.88 2.02
CA MET A 7 -8.83 -1.15 0.78
C MET A 7 -10.09 -1.15 -0.08
N VAL A 8 -10.30 -0.09 -0.85
CA VAL A 8 -11.41 0.02 -1.80
C VAL A 8 -10.85 0.18 -3.19
N TRP A 9 -11.29 -0.69 -4.11
CA TRP A 9 -10.88 -0.71 -5.50
C TRP A 9 -11.95 0.03 -6.32
N LEU A 10 -11.53 1.09 -7.01
CA LEU A 10 -12.37 2.00 -7.78
C LEU A 10 -12.17 1.84 -9.30
N ALA A 11 -11.03 1.27 -9.71
CA ALA A 11 -10.69 1.02 -11.10
C ALA A 11 -9.73 -0.16 -11.23
N ASP A 12 -9.47 -0.59 -12.46
CA ASP A 12 -8.46 -1.60 -12.78
C ASP A 12 -7.04 -1.09 -12.45
N PRO A 13 -6.27 -1.76 -11.58
CA PRO A 13 -4.89 -1.37 -11.27
C PRO A 13 -3.85 -1.84 -12.30
N PHE A 14 -4.17 -2.82 -13.16
CA PHE A 14 -3.20 -3.42 -14.09
C PHE A 14 -2.58 -2.41 -15.08
N PRO A 15 -3.30 -1.37 -15.58
CA PRO A 15 -2.69 -0.32 -16.40
C PRO A 15 -1.56 0.46 -15.72
N TYR A 16 -1.45 0.44 -14.39
CA TYR A 16 -0.38 1.10 -13.64
C TYR A 16 0.81 0.18 -13.35
N LEU A 17 0.67 -1.13 -13.59
CA LEU A 17 1.75 -2.11 -13.44
C LEU A 17 2.58 -2.18 -14.71
N VAL A 18 3.15 -1.04 -15.09
CA VAL A 18 3.93 -0.87 -16.33
C VAL A 18 5.33 -1.46 -16.18
N GLY A 19 5.96 -1.80 -17.31
CA GLY A 19 7.32 -2.34 -17.33
C GLY A 19 7.43 -3.74 -16.73
N ASP A 20 8.67 -4.20 -16.56
CA ASP A 20 9.01 -5.52 -16.04
C ASP A 20 9.78 -5.45 -14.71
N HIS A 21 9.28 -4.67 -13.73
CA HIS A 21 9.83 -4.56 -12.35
C HIS A 21 9.46 -5.71 -11.40
N ASP A 22 10.38 -6.28 -10.64
CA ASP A 22 10.10 -7.46 -9.78
C ASP A 22 8.88 -7.24 -8.86
N VAL A 23 8.75 -6.04 -8.30
CA VAL A 23 7.76 -5.71 -7.26
C VAL A 23 7.19 -4.31 -7.44
N TYR A 24 5.88 -4.16 -7.22
CA TYR A 24 5.16 -2.89 -7.20
C TYR A 24 4.52 -2.69 -5.83
N PHE A 25 4.62 -1.48 -5.29
CA PHE A 25 4.09 -1.17 -3.95
C PHE A 25 3.60 0.27 -3.84
N MET A 26 2.79 0.53 -2.81
CA MET A 26 2.26 1.85 -2.53
C MET A 26 3.17 2.64 -1.59
N ASP A 27 3.21 3.95 -1.77
CA ASP A 27 3.79 4.86 -0.78
C ASP A 27 2.99 4.81 0.53
N ASP A 28 3.64 4.94 1.70
CA ASP A 28 2.95 5.13 2.98
C ASP A 28 2.96 6.61 3.44
N MET A 29 3.59 7.51 2.67
CA MET A 29 3.78 8.90 3.05
C MET A 29 2.54 9.78 2.77
N THR A 30 2.40 10.86 3.55
CA THR A 30 1.34 11.88 3.38
C THR A 30 1.74 13.14 2.61
N PRO A 31 3.03 13.55 2.54
CA PRO A 31 3.44 14.60 1.62
C PRO A 31 3.17 14.21 0.17
N VAL A 32 2.58 15.14 -0.58
CA VAL A 32 2.25 14.97 -1.99
C VAL A 32 3.52 14.89 -2.82
N LYS A 33 3.67 13.82 -3.60
CA LYS A 33 4.69 13.72 -4.64
C LYS A 33 4.20 14.37 -5.95
N PRO A 34 5.10 15.00 -6.74
CA PRO A 34 4.80 15.42 -8.11
C PRO A 34 4.27 14.24 -8.95
N LEU A 35 3.49 14.50 -9.99
CA LEU A 35 2.93 13.42 -10.84
C LEU A 35 4.00 12.65 -11.61
N ASP A 36 5.13 13.29 -11.88
CA ASP A 36 6.32 12.78 -12.57
C ASP A 36 7.42 12.33 -11.59
N HIS A 37 7.05 11.94 -10.37
CA HIS A 37 8.01 11.49 -9.37
C HIS A 37 8.78 10.23 -9.81
N SER A 38 9.99 10.04 -9.28
CA SER A 38 10.72 8.78 -9.44
C SER A 38 9.93 7.60 -8.88
N HIS A 39 9.91 6.49 -9.61
CA HIS A 39 9.34 5.21 -9.18
C HIS A 39 10.33 4.35 -8.38
N GLU A 40 11.54 4.83 -8.15
CA GLU A 40 12.53 4.13 -7.33
C GLU A 40 12.14 4.14 -5.84
N LEU A 41 12.82 3.29 -5.07
CA LEU A 41 12.67 3.26 -3.62
C LEU A 41 13.07 4.62 -3.01
N PRO A 42 12.20 5.28 -2.23
CA PRO A 42 12.57 6.49 -1.53
C PRO A 42 13.73 6.26 -0.56
N PRO A 43 14.60 7.26 -0.35
CA PRO A 43 15.70 7.13 0.59
C PRO A 43 15.18 6.84 2.00
N PRO A 44 15.94 6.11 2.82
CA PRO A 44 15.53 5.79 4.19
C PRO A 44 15.28 7.06 5.01
N GLY A 45 14.22 7.07 5.82
CA GLY A 45 13.93 8.18 6.72
C GLY A 45 14.76 8.15 8.00
N LYS A 46 14.37 8.97 8.99
CA LYS A 46 15.13 9.17 10.25
C LYS A 46 15.41 7.88 11.05
N LYS A 47 14.61 6.83 10.86
CA LYS A 47 14.77 5.52 11.55
C LYS A 47 15.63 4.53 10.74
N GLY A 48 16.30 4.97 9.69
CA GLY A 48 17.18 4.13 8.86
C GLY A 48 16.45 3.18 7.91
N ARG A 49 15.11 3.27 7.83
CA ARG A 49 14.27 2.49 6.91
C ARG A 49 13.44 3.37 5.99
N THR A 50 13.14 2.87 4.81
CA THR A 50 12.13 3.47 3.93
C THR A 50 10.72 3.38 4.55
N TYR A 51 9.75 4.06 3.95
CA TYR A 51 8.37 4.18 4.43
C TYR A 51 7.37 3.87 3.30
N ILE A 52 7.30 2.59 2.99
CA ILE A 52 6.43 1.97 1.99
C ILE A 52 5.30 1.21 2.69
N CYS A 53 4.10 1.25 2.11
CA CYS A 53 2.95 0.48 2.57
C CYS A 53 3.16 -0.97 2.16
N SER A 54 3.08 -1.92 3.08
CA SER A 54 3.02 -3.35 2.77
C SER A 54 1.63 -3.78 2.26
N CYS A 55 0.71 -2.84 2.18
CA CYS A 55 -0.74 -3.05 2.18
C CYS A 55 -1.31 -3.45 0.82
N MET A 56 -0.64 -3.10 -0.26
CA MET A 56 -0.86 -3.70 -1.58
C MET A 56 0.52 -3.91 -2.20
N ILE A 57 0.75 -5.15 -2.64
CA ILE A 57 2.00 -5.54 -3.27
C ILE A 57 1.66 -6.40 -4.49
N PHE A 58 2.16 -6.01 -5.65
CA PHE A 58 2.20 -6.89 -6.81
C PHE A 58 3.61 -7.45 -6.97
N LEU A 59 3.71 -8.77 -7.03
CA LEU A 59 4.96 -9.51 -7.16
C LEU A 59 4.89 -10.29 -8.46
N ARG A 60 5.86 -10.09 -9.36
CA ARG A 60 6.05 -11.04 -10.46
C ARG A 60 6.83 -12.26 -9.96
N PRO A 61 6.68 -13.43 -10.58
CA PRO A 61 7.36 -14.65 -10.14
C PRO A 61 8.86 -14.69 -10.55
N THR A 62 9.61 -13.62 -10.27
CA THR A 62 11.03 -13.46 -10.60
C THR A 62 11.94 -13.85 -9.42
N GLU A 63 13.25 -13.99 -9.67
CA GLU A 63 14.21 -14.23 -8.60
C GLU A 63 14.37 -13.03 -7.66
N GLY A 64 14.24 -11.80 -8.17
CA GLY A 64 14.25 -10.59 -7.35
C GLY A 64 13.06 -10.52 -6.38
N ALA A 65 11.85 -10.83 -6.86
CA ALA A 65 10.67 -10.88 -5.99
C ALA A 65 10.80 -11.98 -4.92
N LYS A 66 11.31 -13.17 -5.29
CA LYS A 66 11.59 -14.25 -4.33
C LYS A 66 12.65 -13.86 -3.31
N LEU A 67 13.71 -13.14 -3.73
CA LEU A 67 14.74 -12.61 -2.84
C LEU A 67 14.13 -11.66 -1.80
N LEU A 68 13.29 -10.72 -2.24
CA LEU A 68 12.59 -9.80 -1.35
C LEU A 68 11.70 -10.57 -0.35
N LEU A 69 10.91 -11.55 -0.81
CA LEU A 69 10.06 -12.36 0.07
C LEU A 69 10.86 -13.13 1.12
N ARG A 70 11.98 -13.77 0.73
CA ARG A 70 12.86 -14.46 1.67
C ARG A 70 13.40 -13.51 2.72
N LYS A 71 13.88 -12.34 2.30
CA LYS A 71 14.39 -11.31 3.23
C LYS A 71 13.28 -10.78 4.15
N TRP A 72 12.07 -10.61 3.65
CA TRP A 72 10.92 -10.20 4.46
C TRP A 72 10.57 -11.24 5.53
N ILE A 73 10.61 -12.54 5.19
CA ILE A 73 10.41 -13.63 6.15
C ILE A 73 11.49 -13.62 7.24
N GLU A 74 12.75 -13.38 6.88
CA GLU A 74 13.85 -13.25 7.86
C GLU A 74 13.60 -12.06 8.81
N GLU A 75 13.26 -10.88 8.28
CA GLU A 75 12.94 -9.69 9.07
C GLU A 75 11.74 -9.89 10.00
N LEU A 76 10.72 -10.62 9.55
CA LEU A 76 9.53 -10.96 10.34
C LEU A 76 9.85 -11.92 11.50
N LYS A 77 10.84 -12.81 11.33
CA LYS A 77 11.28 -13.78 12.34
C LYS A 77 12.23 -13.17 13.37
N GLU A 78 13.25 -12.44 12.89
CA GLU A 78 14.30 -11.88 13.73
C GLU A 78 13.84 -10.61 14.46
N GLN A 79 13.11 -9.74 13.76
CA GLN A 79 12.63 -8.43 14.25
C GLN A 79 13.68 -7.63 15.05
N PRO A 80 14.93 -7.47 14.58
CA PRO A 80 15.99 -6.81 15.36
C PRO A 80 15.67 -5.34 15.68
N TRP A 81 14.73 -4.76 14.94
CA TRP A 81 14.24 -3.39 15.05
C TRP A 81 13.04 -3.24 16.01
N SER A 82 12.55 -4.32 16.62
CA SER A 82 11.38 -4.31 17.52
C SER A 82 11.71 -4.92 18.89
N LYS A 83 11.19 -4.31 19.95
CA LYS A 83 11.17 -4.92 21.30
C LYS A 83 9.82 -5.60 21.60
N GLN A 84 8.87 -5.56 20.67
CA GLN A 84 7.51 -6.05 20.88
C GLN A 84 7.41 -7.55 20.57
N ARG A 85 6.54 -8.26 21.31
CA ARG A 85 6.28 -9.69 21.09
C ARG A 85 5.49 -10.00 19.81
N LYS A 86 4.76 -9.02 19.27
CA LYS A 86 3.97 -9.18 18.04
C LYS A 86 4.71 -8.58 16.86
N SER A 87 4.87 -9.38 15.82
CA SER A 87 5.46 -8.95 14.55
C SER A 87 4.54 -7.94 13.86
N ASN A 88 5.14 -6.95 13.21
CA ASN A 88 4.45 -6.03 12.31
C ASN A 88 5.09 -6.20 10.93
N ASP A 89 4.26 -6.46 9.93
CA ASP A 89 4.67 -6.78 8.58
C ASP A 89 5.29 -5.58 7.86
N GLN A 90 4.77 -4.37 8.08
CA GLN A 90 5.22 -3.18 7.36
C GLN A 90 6.68 -2.80 7.70
N PRO A 91 7.11 -2.71 8.99
CA PRO A 91 8.51 -2.44 9.28
C PRO A 91 9.46 -3.53 8.80
N ALA A 92 9.06 -4.81 8.91
CA ALA A 92 9.84 -5.92 8.38
C ALA A 92 10.04 -5.77 6.87
N PHE A 93 8.97 -5.42 6.14
CA PHE A 93 8.99 -5.22 4.69
C PHE A 93 9.93 -4.08 4.29
N ASN A 94 9.85 -2.96 5.00
CA ASN A 94 10.70 -1.79 4.74
C ASN A 94 12.18 -2.08 4.99
N TRP A 95 12.52 -2.89 6.00
CA TRP A 95 13.90 -3.34 6.20
C TRP A 95 14.36 -4.29 5.10
N ALA A 96 13.49 -5.20 4.65
CA ALA A 96 13.79 -6.10 3.55
C ALA A 96 14.04 -5.34 2.23
N LEU A 97 13.22 -4.34 1.91
CA LEU A 97 13.43 -3.44 0.77
C LEU A 97 14.79 -2.74 0.86
N ASN A 98 15.13 -2.17 2.01
CA ASN A 98 16.42 -1.53 2.21
C ASN A 98 17.61 -2.49 2.02
N LYS A 99 17.53 -3.71 2.56
CA LYS A 99 18.60 -4.72 2.46
C LYS A 99 18.75 -5.32 1.07
N THR A 100 17.75 -5.15 0.21
CA THR A 100 17.74 -5.64 -1.18
C THR A 100 17.80 -4.51 -2.21
N ALA A 101 18.00 -3.26 -1.76
CA ALA A 101 18.15 -2.12 -2.63
C ALA A 101 19.29 -2.34 -3.64
N GLY A 102 19.02 -2.07 -4.93
CA GLY A 102 19.94 -2.33 -6.03
C GLY A 102 20.06 -3.79 -6.48
N GLN A 103 19.42 -4.74 -5.79
CA GLN A 103 19.34 -6.16 -6.19
C GLN A 103 17.95 -6.56 -6.68
N VAL A 104 16.92 -5.85 -6.22
CA VAL A 104 15.52 -6.08 -6.60
C VAL A 104 15.03 -4.86 -7.36
N ASP A 105 14.46 -5.08 -8.53
CA ASP A 105 13.85 -4.01 -9.33
C ASP A 105 12.45 -3.69 -8.77
N VAL A 106 12.26 -2.45 -8.35
CA VAL A 106 11.07 -2.03 -7.61
C VAL A 106 10.38 -0.88 -8.30
N TYR A 107 9.06 -0.81 -8.11
CA TYR A 107 8.23 0.24 -8.68
C TYR A 107 7.27 0.83 -7.63
N LEU A 108 7.53 2.07 -7.26
CA LEU A 108 6.67 2.87 -6.39
C LEU A 108 5.45 3.37 -7.18
N LEU A 109 4.27 2.87 -6.84
CA LEU A 109 3.02 3.28 -7.47
C LEU A 109 2.67 4.75 -7.15
N PRO A 110 2.07 5.48 -8.10
CA PRO A 110 1.80 6.90 -7.91
C PRO A 110 0.70 7.15 -6.89
N GLN A 111 0.96 8.08 -5.96
CA GLN A 111 0.01 8.46 -4.91
C GLN A 111 -1.35 8.89 -5.46
N SER A 112 -1.39 9.52 -6.65
CA SER A 112 -2.66 9.94 -7.29
C SER A 112 -3.57 8.79 -7.68
N ALA A 113 -3.02 7.58 -7.88
CA ALA A 113 -3.80 6.39 -8.17
C ALA A 113 -3.93 5.47 -6.95
N PHE A 114 -2.92 5.45 -6.10
CA PHE A 114 -2.84 4.57 -4.95
C PHE A 114 -2.61 5.35 -3.65
N PRO A 115 -3.56 6.21 -3.23
CA PRO A 115 -3.35 7.04 -2.06
C PRO A 115 -3.46 6.27 -0.74
N THR A 116 -2.63 6.67 0.22
CA THR A 116 -2.82 6.31 1.63
C THR A 116 -4.03 7.01 2.21
N GLY A 117 -4.59 6.46 3.27
CA GLY A 117 -5.64 7.10 4.04
C GLY A 117 -5.14 8.38 4.74
N GLY A 118 -3.84 8.45 5.05
CA GLY A 118 -3.22 9.66 5.59
C GLY A 118 -3.26 10.83 4.60
N LEU A 119 -3.14 10.57 3.29
CA LEU A 119 -3.24 11.58 2.24
C LEU A 119 -4.70 11.81 1.82
N TYR A 120 -5.43 10.75 1.45
CA TYR A 120 -6.78 10.82 0.89
C TYR A 120 -7.76 11.48 1.87
N PHE A 121 -7.83 11.02 3.12
CA PHE A 121 -8.85 11.51 4.06
C PHE A 121 -8.50 12.85 4.72
N LYS A 122 -7.28 13.37 4.54
CA LYS A 122 -6.83 14.63 5.19
C LYS A 122 -6.63 15.79 4.22
N ASN A 123 -6.30 15.52 2.95
CA ASN A 123 -6.03 16.56 1.96
C ASN A 123 -7.16 16.69 0.93
N LYS A 124 -8.21 17.44 1.30
CA LYS A 124 -9.41 17.62 0.46
C LYS A 124 -9.12 18.24 -0.91
N THR A 125 -8.21 19.22 -0.97
CA THR A 125 -7.83 19.88 -2.22
C THR A 125 -7.18 18.89 -3.17
N TRP A 126 -6.16 18.17 -2.68
CA TRP A 126 -5.47 17.15 -3.48
C TRP A 126 -6.41 16.05 -3.98
N VAL A 127 -7.33 15.56 -3.14
CA VAL A 127 -8.33 14.56 -3.56
C VAL A 127 -9.24 15.12 -4.65
N LYS A 128 -9.69 16.37 -4.53
CA LYS A 128 -10.51 17.00 -5.56
C LYS A 128 -9.75 17.09 -6.89
N ASP A 129 -8.49 17.52 -6.85
CA ASP A 129 -7.64 17.71 -8.03
C ASP A 129 -7.24 16.38 -8.70
N THR A 130 -7.26 15.28 -7.96
CA THR A 130 -6.87 13.94 -8.44
C THR A 130 -8.04 12.97 -8.58
N LYS A 131 -9.29 13.41 -8.39
CA LYS A 131 -10.49 12.56 -8.28
C LYS A 131 -10.65 11.49 -9.36
N VAL A 132 -10.29 11.81 -10.60
CA VAL A 132 -10.43 10.89 -11.76
C VAL A 132 -9.30 9.87 -11.88
N LYS A 133 -8.30 9.92 -11.00
CA LYS A 133 -7.10 9.08 -11.05
C LYS A 133 -7.10 7.98 -10.00
N HIS A 134 -7.94 8.06 -8.95
CA HIS A 134 -7.91 7.11 -7.83
C HIS A 134 -8.31 5.70 -8.30
N VAL A 135 -7.47 4.71 -7.99
CA VAL A 135 -7.64 3.31 -8.36
C VAL A 135 -7.86 2.44 -7.14
N ILE A 136 -6.98 2.53 -6.13
CA ILE A 136 -7.11 1.81 -4.87
C ILE A 136 -6.86 2.79 -3.72
N VAL A 137 -7.85 2.96 -2.85
CA VAL A 137 -7.75 3.82 -1.66
C VAL A 137 -7.57 2.95 -0.42
N HIS A 138 -6.50 3.20 0.34
CA HIS A 138 -6.24 2.48 1.60
C HIS A 138 -6.83 3.21 2.81
N ASN A 139 -7.52 2.50 3.70
CA ASN A 139 -8.04 3.02 4.97
C ASN A 139 -7.02 2.96 6.13
N ASN A 140 -5.72 3.10 5.88
CA ASN A 140 -4.72 3.22 6.95
C ASN A 140 -4.76 4.60 7.65
N TYR A 141 -3.88 4.81 8.64
CA TYR A 141 -3.87 5.98 9.54
C TYR A 141 -5.12 6.12 10.45
N ILE A 142 -5.86 5.03 10.65
CA ILE A 142 -6.94 4.91 11.63
C ILE A 142 -6.98 3.48 12.18
N THR A 143 -7.36 3.33 13.45
CA THR A 143 -7.39 2.02 14.13
C THR A 143 -8.81 1.73 14.62
N GLY A 144 -9.23 0.47 14.49
CA GLY A 144 -10.52 -0.04 14.94
C GLY A 144 -11.53 -0.21 13.81
N PHE A 145 -12.20 -1.37 13.79
CA PHE A 145 -13.14 -1.77 12.74
C PHE A 145 -14.26 -0.74 12.53
N GLU A 146 -14.98 -0.38 13.60
CA GLU A 146 -16.09 0.60 13.53
C GLU A 146 -15.66 1.95 12.94
N LYS A 147 -14.48 2.43 13.34
CA LYS A 147 -13.95 3.70 12.83
C LYS A 147 -13.58 3.61 11.35
N LYS A 148 -13.02 2.49 10.91
CA LYS A 148 -12.70 2.22 9.50
C LYS A 148 -13.97 2.16 8.65
N ILE A 149 -14.98 1.40 9.08
CA ILE A 149 -16.27 1.29 8.39
C ILE A 149 -16.95 2.66 8.32
N LYS A 150 -17.04 3.37 9.44
CA LYS A 150 -17.62 4.71 9.47
C LYS A 150 -16.91 5.66 8.50
N ARG A 151 -15.58 5.68 8.48
CA ARG A 151 -14.82 6.57 7.57
C ARG A 151 -15.12 6.27 6.11
N PHE A 152 -15.25 4.99 5.73
CA PHE A 152 -15.66 4.64 4.37
C PHE A 152 -17.09 5.07 4.04
N ARG A 153 -18.07 4.86 4.94
CA ARG A 153 -19.44 5.35 4.76
C ARG A 153 -19.50 6.86 4.59
N ASP A 154 -18.83 7.61 5.48
CA ASP A 154 -18.79 9.07 5.47
C ASP A 154 -18.22 9.64 4.15
N HIS A 155 -17.43 8.86 3.40
CA HIS A 155 -16.80 9.28 2.15
C HIS A 155 -17.39 8.57 0.91
N GLY A 156 -18.48 7.82 1.05
CA GLY A 156 -19.09 7.08 -0.07
C GLY A 156 -18.20 5.98 -0.64
N LEU A 157 -17.30 5.41 0.17
CA LEU A 157 -16.39 4.32 -0.21
C LEU A 157 -16.83 2.96 0.35
N TRP A 158 -17.91 2.92 1.13
CA TRP A 158 -18.47 1.68 1.65
C TRP A 158 -19.51 1.10 0.67
N LEU A 159 -19.01 0.44 -0.37
CA LEU A 159 -19.83 -0.05 -1.50
C LEU A 159 -20.69 -1.28 -1.15
N VAL A 160 -20.40 -1.94 -0.01
CA VAL A 160 -21.11 -3.15 0.42
C VAL A 160 -22.58 -2.89 0.71
N ASP A 161 -22.93 -1.73 1.27
CA ASP A 161 -24.33 -1.43 1.60
C ASP A 161 -25.20 -1.34 0.32
N GLU A 162 -24.64 -0.89 -0.80
CA GLU A 162 -25.32 -0.74 -2.10
C GLU A 162 -25.31 -2.03 -2.94
N HIS A 163 -24.17 -2.74 -2.96
CA HIS A 163 -23.94 -3.90 -3.83
C HIS A 163 -23.98 -5.25 -3.10
N SER A 164 -24.47 -5.29 -1.85
CA SER A 164 -24.56 -6.53 -1.06
C SER A 164 -25.25 -7.66 -1.82
N HIS A 165 -26.30 -7.35 -2.57
CA HIS A 165 -27.10 -8.30 -3.36
C HIS A 165 -26.36 -8.93 -4.55
N GLU A 166 -25.31 -8.28 -5.06
CA GLU A 166 -24.44 -8.78 -6.13
C GLU A 166 -23.36 -9.73 -5.58
N SER A 167 -23.05 -9.59 -4.29
CA SER A 167 -22.07 -10.44 -3.64
C SER A 167 -22.65 -11.85 -3.41
N PRO A 168 -21.93 -12.93 -3.77
CA PRO A 168 -22.32 -14.28 -3.38
C PRO A 168 -22.34 -14.46 -1.85
N LEU A 169 -21.73 -13.54 -1.08
CA LEU A 169 -21.78 -13.51 0.38
C LEU A 169 -22.97 -12.74 0.96
N GLY A 170 -23.64 -11.88 0.19
CA GLY A 170 -24.79 -11.11 0.67
C GLY A 170 -26.11 -11.90 0.73
N ARG A 171 -26.06 -13.18 0.38
CA ARG A 171 -27.17 -14.14 0.46
C ARG A 171 -26.99 -15.20 1.57
N ILE A 172 -25.95 -15.04 2.40
CA ILE A 172 -25.65 -15.88 3.57
C ILE A 172 -26.13 -15.13 4.81
#